data_AF-A0A6I9YQG0-F1
#
_entry.id   AF-A0A6I9YQG0-F1
#
_cell.length_a   1.000
_cell.length_b   1.000
_cell.length_c   1.000
_cell.angle_alpha   90.00
_cell.angle_beta   90.00
_cell.angle_gamma   90.00
#
_symmetry.space_group_name_H-M   'P 1'
#
loop_
_entity.id
_entity.type
_entity.pdbx_description
1 polymer ?
#
loop_
_entity_poly.entity_id
_entity_poly.type
_entity_poly.pdbx_seq_one_letter_code
_entity_poly.pdbx_strand_id
1 'polypeptide(L)'
;MLEVYNTNVVGPMVMSQVFLPLLRKASKDSLVKGMSCSKAAIVNMSSEVGSIANMLEWQRGHVIAYRCSKSALNMLSKCQSLCLAEDGILCVALHPGWVQTDMGNKLGPAPLTMEQSLRGILNTLGRLSEENTGTFVNWEGKLVPW
;
A
#
# COMPACT_ATOMS: atom_id res chain seq x y z
N MET A 1 11.01 17.32 4.58
CA MET A 1 11.28 15.86 4.71
C MET A 1 10.58 15.27 5.93
N LEU A 2 10.80 15.78 7.15
CA LEU A 2 10.19 15.25 8.37
C LEU A 2 8.65 15.21 8.32
N GLU A 3 8.00 16.29 7.89
CA GLU A 3 6.54 16.34 7.74
C GLU A 3 6.01 15.23 6.83
N VAL A 4 6.64 15.04 5.66
CA VAL A 4 6.28 13.98 4.71
C VAL A 4 6.42 12.59 5.34
N TYR A 5 7.46 12.36 6.14
CA TYR A 5 7.65 11.09 6.87
C TYR A 5 6.60 10.88 7.96
N ASN A 6 6.30 11.93 8.73
CA ASN A 6 5.26 11.88 9.75
C ASN A 6 3.91 11.51 9.15
N THR A 7 3.56 12.10 8.01
CA THR A 7 2.30 11.80 7.32
C THR A 7 2.31 10.43 6.64
N ASN A 8 3.34 10.11 5.85
CA ASN A 8 3.30 8.96 4.94
C ASN A 8 3.81 7.65 5.55
N VAL A 9 4.51 7.70 6.69
CA VAL A 9 5.12 6.51 7.32
C VAL A 9 4.65 6.36 8.76
N VAL A 10 4.84 7.39 9.58
CA VAL A 10 4.47 7.34 11.00
C VAL A 10 2.95 7.29 11.15
N GLY A 11 2.20 8.07 10.36
CA GLY A 11 0.73 8.04 10.33
C GLY A 11 0.18 6.63 10.13
N PRO A 12 0.51 5.93 9.01
CA PRO A 12 0.10 4.54 8.80
C PRO A 12 0.53 3.58 9.90
N MET A 13 1.75 3.73 10.45
CA MET A 13 2.22 2.90 11.56
C MET A 13 1.35 3.07 12.81
N VAL A 14 1.10 4.31 13.23
CA VAL A 14 0.29 4.63 14.42
C VAL A 14 -1.15 4.18 14.22
N MET A 15 -1.74 4.44 13.05
CA MET A 15 -3.08 3.96 12.72
C MET A 15 -3.17 2.43 12.81
N SER A 16 -2.19 1.72 12.27
CA SER A 16 -2.14 0.26 12.36
C SER A 16 -2.09 -0.22 13.82
N GLN A 17 -1.31 0.44 14.69
CA GLN A 17 -1.21 0.11 16.11
C GLN A 17 -2.53 0.36 16.86
N VAL A 18 -3.17 1.51 16.62
CA VAL A 18 -4.42 1.89 17.29
C VAL A 18 -5.57 0.95 16.92
N PHE A 19 -5.67 0.56 15.64
CA PHE A 19 -6.73 -0.32 15.15
C PHE A 19 -6.42 -1.82 15.28
N LEU A 20 -5.22 -2.20 15.71
CA LEU A 20 -4.79 -3.59 15.83
C LEU A 20 -5.75 -4.47 16.66
N PRO A 21 -6.29 -4.03 17.82
CA PRO A 21 -7.24 -4.84 18.58
C PRO A 21 -8.51 -5.19 17.77
N LEU A 22 -8.99 -4.26 16.94
CA LEU A 22 -10.16 -4.47 16.08
C LEU A 22 -9.85 -5.40 14.91
N LEU A 23 -8.67 -5.28 14.30
CA LEU A 23 -8.22 -6.19 13.24
C LEU A 23 -8.06 -7.62 13.76
N ARG A 24 -7.48 -7.79 14.95
CA ARG A 24 -7.36 -9.10 15.62
C ARG A 24 -8.73 -9.71 15.91
N LYS A 25 -9.68 -8.89 16.38
CA LYS A 25 -11.05 -9.34 16.60
C LYS A 25 -11.71 -9.80 15.29
N ALA A 26 -11.63 -8.98 14.23
CA ALA A 26 -12.17 -9.34 12.92
C ALA A 26 -11.54 -10.63 12.35
N SER A 27 -10.24 -10.82 12.51
CA SER A 27 -9.54 -12.04 12.09
C SER A 27 -10.02 -13.28 12.85
N LYS A 28 -10.22 -13.17 14.18
CA LYS A 28 -10.70 -14.26 15.05
C LYS A 28 -12.17 -14.63 14.81
N ASP A 29 -13.02 -13.62 14.60
CA ASP A 29 -14.47 -13.80 14.48
C ASP A 29 -14.89 -14.23 13.06
N SER A 30 -14.00 -14.12 12.07
CA SER A 30 -14.30 -14.43 10.67
C SER A 30 -14.33 -15.92 10.37
N LEU A 31 -15.31 -16.34 9.57
CA LEU A 31 -15.41 -17.69 9.01
C LEU A 31 -14.50 -17.90 7.78
N VAL A 32 -13.89 -16.84 7.26
CA VAL A 32 -12.99 -16.90 6.09
C VAL A 32 -11.67 -17.54 6.51
N LYS A 33 -11.32 -18.66 5.86
CA LYS A 33 -10.04 -19.35 6.05
C LYS A 33 -8.90 -18.56 5.40
N GLY A 34 -7.68 -18.75 5.91
CA GLY A 34 -6.49 -18.08 5.41
C GLY A 34 -6.49 -16.57 5.68
N MET A 35 -5.73 -15.83 4.87
CA MET A 35 -5.69 -14.37 4.87
C MET A 35 -6.39 -13.79 3.62
N SER A 36 -7.17 -12.72 3.79
CA SER A 36 -7.77 -11.96 2.69
C SER A 36 -8.19 -10.56 3.15
N CYS A 37 -8.44 -9.65 2.20
CA CYS A 37 -8.97 -8.32 2.50
C CYS A 37 -10.39 -8.34 3.08
N SER A 38 -11.17 -9.39 2.84
CA SER A 38 -12.52 -9.56 3.40
C SER A 38 -12.52 -10.11 4.83
N LYS A 39 -11.36 -10.53 5.35
CA LYS A 39 -11.19 -11.03 6.72
C LYS A 39 -10.67 -9.94 7.64
N ALA A 40 -9.39 -9.60 7.49
CA ALA A 40 -8.69 -8.56 8.21
C ALA A 40 -7.43 -8.21 7.42
N ALA A 41 -7.26 -6.94 7.07
CA ALA A 41 -6.12 -6.51 6.28
C ALA A 41 -5.68 -5.08 6.57
N ILE A 42 -4.38 -4.82 6.36
CA ILE A 42 -3.76 -3.50 6.30
C ILE A 42 -3.28 -3.30 4.87
N VAL A 43 -3.86 -2.31 4.19
CA VAL A 43 -3.48 -1.93 2.82
C VAL A 43 -2.83 -0.55 2.88
N ASN A 44 -1.50 -0.52 2.76
CA ASN A 44 -0.76 0.72 2.74
C ASN A 44 -0.71 1.28 1.32
N MET A 45 -1.38 2.40 1.09
CA MET A 45 -1.36 3.09 -0.20
C MET A 45 0.03 3.69 -0.48
N SER A 46 0.84 2.92 -1.20
CA SER A 46 2.21 3.27 -1.57
C SER A 46 2.28 3.88 -2.98
N SER A 47 3.47 3.90 -3.58
CA SER A 47 3.69 4.44 -4.92
C SER A 47 4.91 3.79 -5.57
N GLU A 48 4.83 3.48 -6.86
CA GLU A 48 5.97 2.94 -7.63
C GLU A 48 7.12 3.95 -7.75
N VAL A 49 6.86 5.24 -7.55
CA VAL A 49 7.90 6.27 -7.39
C VAL A 49 8.80 6.01 -6.17
N GLY A 50 8.31 5.25 -5.18
CA GLY A 50 9.09 4.73 -4.06
C GLY A 50 9.79 3.39 -4.30
N SER A 51 9.69 2.83 -5.51
CA SER A 51 10.45 1.65 -5.92
C SER A 51 11.91 2.03 -6.16
N ILE A 52 12.82 1.44 -5.39
CA ILE A 52 14.28 1.66 -5.53
C ILE A 52 14.77 1.01 -6.83
N ALA A 53 14.19 -0.13 -7.21
CA ALA A 53 14.55 -0.80 -8.46
C ALA A 53 14.07 -0.03 -9.70
N ASN A 54 12.83 0.50 -9.70
CA ASN A 54 12.27 1.11 -10.91
C ASN A 54 12.64 2.58 -11.09
N MET A 55 12.71 3.37 -10.00
CA MET A 55 13.08 4.80 -10.04
C MET A 55 12.31 5.65 -11.08
N LEU A 56 11.05 5.31 -11.32
CA LEU A 56 10.21 5.95 -12.35
C LEU A 56 10.09 7.46 -12.16
N GLU A 57 9.89 8.17 -13.27
CA GLU A 57 9.59 9.61 -13.32
C GLU A 57 10.66 10.51 -12.67
N TRP A 58 11.90 10.04 -12.55
CA TRP A 58 12.99 10.87 -12.01
C TRP A 58 13.13 12.19 -12.78
N GLN A 59 13.12 12.12 -14.12
CA GLN A 59 13.26 13.30 -14.98
C GLN A 59 12.06 14.26 -14.94
N ARG A 60 10.88 13.80 -14.47
CA ARG A 60 9.70 14.68 -14.34
C ARG A 60 9.66 15.40 -13.00
N GLY A 61 10.27 14.84 -11.96
CA GLY A 61 10.23 15.44 -10.63
C GLY A 61 11.12 14.76 -9.60
N HIS A 62 11.97 15.57 -8.97
CA HIS A 62 12.89 15.17 -7.89
C HIS A 62 12.18 15.19 -6.53
N VAL A 63 11.05 14.50 -6.39
CA VAL A 63 10.24 14.44 -5.16
C VAL A 63 10.87 13.53 -4.09
N ILE A 64 12.13 13.80 -3.72
CA ILE A 64 12.99 12.94 -2.88
C ILE A 64 12.30 12.57 -1.56
N ALA A 65 11.73 13.54 -0.84
CA ALA A 65 11.03 13.27 0.42
C ALA A 65 9.86 12.30 0.26
N TYR A 66 9.11 12.42 -0.84
CA TYR A 66 8.01 11.51 -1.15
C TYR A 66 8.54 10.10 -1.49
N ARG A 67 9.56 9.99 -2.35
CA ARG A 67 10.21 8.73 -2.71
C ARG A 67 10.67 7.97 -1.47
N CYS A 68 11.52 8.61 -0.66
CA CYS A 68 12.04 8.01 0.57
C CYS A 68 10.91 7.58 1.52
N SER A 69 9.87 8.40 1.67
CA SER A 69 8.72 8.04 2.51
C SER A 69 7.95 6.82 1.99
N LYS A 70 7.80 6.67 0.66
CA LYS A 70 7.11 5.52 0.07
C LYS A 70 7.96 4.26 0.09
N SER A 71 9.28 4.36 -0.07
CA SER A 71 10.21 3.25 0.19
C SER A 71 10.20 2.82 1.66
N ALA A 72 10.11 3.77 2.60
CA ALA A 72 9.97 3.45 4.02
C ALA A 72 8.60 2.81 4.35
N LEU A 73 7.52 3.27 3.73
CA LEU A 73 6.18 2.66 3.86
C LEU A 73 6.15 1.23 3.28
N ASN A 74 6.90 0.97 2.22
CA ASN A 74 7.10 -0.35 1.65
C ASN A 74 7.78 -1.29 2.67
N MET A 75 8.87 -0.85 3.30
CA MET A 75 9.53 -1.58 4.39
C MET A 75 8.58 -1.82 5.57
N LEU A 76 7.84 -0.80 6.01
CA LEU A 76 6.83 -0.93 7.07
C LEU A 76 5.79 -2.01 6.74
N SER A 77 5.29 -2.03 5.50
CA SER A 77 4.33 -3.05 5.04
C SER A 77 4.90 -4.45 5.13
N LYS A 78 6.18 -4.63 4.79
CA LYS A 78 6.87 -5.92 4.94
C LYS A 78 7.00 -6.32 6.40
N CYS A 79 7.44 -5.42 7.28
CA CYS A 79 7.51 -5.69 8.72
C CYS A 79 6.13 -6.07 9.29
N GLN A 80 5.08 -5.34 8.94
CA GLN A 80 3.71 -5.64 9.37
C GLN A 80 3.26 -7.03 8.94
N SER A 81 3.55 -7.43 7.69
CA SER A 81 3.20 -8.77 7.21
C SER A 81 3.83 -9.90 8.03
N LEU A 82 5.07 -9.70 8.50
CA LEU A 82 5.78 -10.68 9.32
C LEU A 82 5.26 -10.67 10.76
N CYS A 83 5.10 -9.48 11.35
CA CYS A 83 4.64 -9.34 12.74
C CYS A 83 3.20 -9.80 12.95
N LEU A 84 2.34 -9.68 11.94
CA LEU A 84 0.90 -9.96 12.04
C LEU A 84 0.50 -11.28 11.35
N ALA A 85 1.48 -12.09 10.94
CA ALA A 85 1.23 -13.37 10.29
C ALA A 85 0.43 -14.32 11.19
N GLU A 86 0.82 -14.46 12.45
CA GLU A 86 0.11 -15.32 13.43
C GLU A 86 -1.28 -14.78 13.80
N ASP A 87 -1.49 -13.47 13.68
CA ASP A 87 -2.79 -12.84 13.86
C ASP A 87 -3.73 -13.06 12.66
N GLY A 88 -3.25 -13.65 11.56
CA GLY A 88 -4.04 -13.90 10.34
C GLY A 88 -4.43 -12.63 9.59
N ILE A 89 -3.65 -11.54 9.73
CA ILE A 89 -3.94 -10.23 9.12
C ILE A 89 -3.08 -10.06 7.86
N LEU A 90 -3.74 -9.87 6.71
CA LEU A 90 -3.07 -9.61 5.43
C LEU A 90 -2.45 -8.20 5.42
N CYS A 91 -1.18 -8.07 5.06
CA CYS A 91 -0.54 -6.75 4.95
C CYS A 91 0.10 -6.57 3.58
N VAL A 92 -0.24 -5.51 2.84
CA VAL A 92 0.33 -5.24 1.51
C VAL A 92 0.59 -3.75 1.30
N ALA A 93 1.60 -3.46 0.47
CA ALA A 93 1.76 -2.15 -0.15
C ALA A 93 1.02 -2.14 -1.50
N LEU A 94 0.30 -1.07 -1.80
CA LEU A 94 -0.46 -0.93 -3.05
C LEU A 94 -0.12 0.36 -3.79
N HIS A 95 0.30 0.26 -5.05
CA HIS A 95 0.45 1.40 -5.95
C HIS A 95 -0.86 1.64 -6.73
N PRO A 96 -1.52 2.80 -6.58
CA PRO A 96 -2.81 3.07 -7.23
C PRO A 96 -2.73 3.35 -8.75
N GLY A 97 -1.53 3.35 -9.34
CA GLY A 97 -1.30 3.95 -10.66
C GLY A 97 -0.98 5.44 -10.57
N TRP A 98 -0.71 6.06 -11.73
CA TRP A 98 -0.57 7.52 -11.83
C TRP A 98 -1.94 8.12 -12.15
N VAL A 99 -2.63 8.60 -11.12
CA VAL A 99 -4.07 8.93 -11.14
C VAL A 99 -4.33 10.43 -11.26
N GLN A 100 -5.33 10.81 -12.05
CA GLN A 100 -5.84 12.19 -12.24
C GLN A 100 -6.45 12.74 -10.95
N THR A 101 -5.59 13.27 -10.10
CA THR A 101 -5.90 13.90 -8.81
C THR A 101 -5.08 15.18 -8.67
N ASP A 102 -5.37 15.98 -7.65
CA ASP A 102 -4.56 17.16 -7.31
C ASP A 102 -3.08 16.81 -7.10
N MET A 103 -2.75 15.61 -6.61
CA MET A 103 -1.37 15.16 -6.45
C MET A 103 -0.78 14.64 -7.76
N GLY A 104 -1.52 13.79 -8.48
CA GLY A 104 -1.03 13.15 -9.70
C GLY A 104 -0.75 14.15 -10.83
N ASN A 105 -1.56 15.20 -10.95
CA ASN A 105 -1.40 16.18 -12.02
C ASN A 105 -0.27 17.20 -11.79
N LYS A 106 0.40 17.20 -10.63
CA LYS A 106 1.47 18.17 -10.32
C LYS A 106 2.72 18.02 -11.18
N LEU A 107 2.99 16.82 -11.69
CA LEU A 107 4.19 16.51 -12.49
C LEU A 107 3.84 16.23 -13.97
N GLY A 108 2.66 16.66 -14.41
CA GLY A 108 2.13 16.44 -15.75
C GLY A 108 0.79 15.70 -15.74
N PRO A 109 0.13 15.56 -16.90
CA PRO A 109 -1.19 14.94 -16.98
C PRO A 109 -1.10 13.45 -16.62
N ALA A 110 -1.74 13.06 -15.52
CA ALA A 110 -1.80 11.67 -15.12
C ALA A 110 -2.64 10.86 -16.13
N PRO A 111 -2.17 9.68 -16.56
CA PRO A 111 -2.84 8.91 -17.61
C PRO A 111 -4.10 8.16 -17.12
N LEU A 112 -4.20 7.86 -15.81
CA LEU A 112 -5.27 7.01 -15.27
C LEU A 112 -6.38 7.85 -14.63
N THR A 113 -7.64 7.57 -14.96
CA THR A 113 -8.77 8.23 -14.26
C THR A 113 -8.93 7.66 -12.85
N MET A 114 -9.60 8.43 -11.97
CA MET A 114 -9.93 7.94 -10.62
C MET A 114 -10.79 6.67 -10.65
N GLU A 115 -11.78 6.60 -11.55
CA GLU A 115 -12.67 5.44 -11.66
C GLU A 115 -11.91 4.17 -12.09
N GLN A 116 -10.99 4.29 -13.05
CA GLN A 116 -10.17 3.16 -13.50
C GLN A 116 -9.27 2.64 -12.37
N SER A 117 -8.60 3.55 -11.67
CA SER A 117 -7.75 3.21 -10.52
C SER A 117 -8.56 2.50 -9.44
N LEU A 118 -9.68 3.08 -9.00
CA LEU A 118 -10.51 2.51 -7.93
C LEU A 118 -11.11 1.15 -8.31
N ARG A 119 -11.61 0.99 -9.54
CA ARG A 119 -12.13 -0.29 -10.02
C ARG A 119 -11.04 -1.37 -10.01
N GLY A 120 -9.83 -1.03 -10.47
CA GLY A 120 -8.72 -1.98 -10.43
C GLY A 120 -8.28 -2.31 -9.00
N ILE A 121 -8.18 -1.31 -8.12
CA ILE A 121 -7.84 -1.51 -6.71
C ILE A 121 -8.83 -2.47 -6.05
N LEU A 122 -10.14 -2.24 -6.18
CA LEU A 122 -11.16 -3.11 -5.59
C LEU A 122 -11.09 -4.54 -6.15
N ASN A 123 -10.85 -4.69 -7.46
CA ASN A 123 -10.64 -6.00 -8.07
C ASN A 123 -9.38 -6.70 -7.54
N THR A 124 -8.29 -5.95 -7.36
CA THR A 124 -7.04 -6.46 -6.78
C THR A 124 -7.26 -6.92 -5.35
N LEU A 125 -7.85 -6.07 -4.48
CA LEU A 125 -8.13 -6.40 -3.09
C LEU A 125 -9.01 -7.65 -2.94
N GLY A 126 -9.98 -7.85 -3.84
CA GLY A 126 -10.83 -9.05 -3.85
C GLY A 126 -10.10 -10.35 -4.20
N ARG A 127 -8.87 -10.28 -4.72
CA ARG A 127 -8.07 -11.45 -5.15
C ARG A 127 -6.87 -11.73 -4.24
N LEU A 128 -6.50 -10.80 -3.35
CA LEU A 128 -5.33 -10.97 -2.50
C LEU A 128 -5.53 -12.08 -1.47
N SER A 129 -4.51 -12.91 -1.32
CA SER A 129 -4.46 -14.02 -0.37
C SER A 129 -3.19 -13.98 0.49
N GLU A 130 -3.01 -14.99 1.34
CA GLU A 130 -1.79 -15.24 2.10
C GLU A 130 -0.52 -15.31 1.25
N GLU A 131 -0.61 -15.72 -0.02
CA GLU A 131 0.53 -15.72 -0.96
C GLU A 131 1.02 -14.30 -1.29
N ASN A 132 0.15 -13.30 -1.14
CA ASN A 132 0.46 -11.92 -1.45
C ASN A 132 0.85 -11.10 -0.22
N THR A 133 0.73 -11.63 1.01
CA THR A 133 1.07 -10.87 2.20
C THR A 133 2.56 -10.49 2.19
N GLY A 134 2.85 -9.24 2.51
CA GLY A 134 4.21 -8.70 2.48
C GLY A 134 4.76 -8.46 1.08
N THR A 135 3.91 -8.31 0.06
CA THR A 135 4.29 -7.90 -1.29
C THR A 135 3.93 -6.44 -1.58
N PHE A 136 4.44 -5.93 -2.70
CA PHE A 136 4.05 -4.66 -3.29
C PHE A 136 3.36 -4.94 -4.61
N VAL A 137 2.10 -4.52 -4.73
CA VAL A 137 1.29 -4.72 -5.93
C VAL A 137 0.81 -3.40 -6.50
N ASN A 138 0.53 -3.35 -7.79
CA ASN A 138 -0.15 -2.21 -8.41
C ASN A 138 -1.68 -2.42 -8.44
N TRP A 139 -2.40 -1.39 -8.90
CA TRP A 139 -3.86 -1.39 -9.05
C TRP A 139 -4.40 -2.49 -9.99
N GLU A 140 -3.57 -3.08 -10.86
CA GLU A 140 -3.91 -4.22 -11.71
C GLU A 140 -3.63 -5.58 -11.04
N GLY A 141 -3.05 -5.59 -9.84
CA GLY A 141 -2.63 -6.79 -9.11
C GLY A 141 -1.28 -7.34 -9.52
N LYS A 142 -0.51 -6.61 -10.34
CA LYS A 142 0.86 -7.00 -10.72
C LYS A 142 1.85 -6.68 -9.61
N LEU A 143 2.83 -7.56 -9.41
CA LEU A 143 3.94 -7.30 -8.50
C LEU A 143 4.77 -6.11 -8.99
N VAL A 144 5.11 -5.23 -8.05
CA VAL A 144 5.99 -4.10 -8.26
C VAL A 144 7.29 -4.37 -7.51
N PRO A 145 8.46 -4.27 -8.17
CA PRO A 145 9.75 -4.32 -7.49
C PRO A 145 9.87 -3.28 -6.36
N TRP A 146 10.56 -3.65 -5.28
CA TRP A 146 10.81 -2.74 -4.15
C TRP A 146 11.66 -1.52 -4.50
#